data_AF-A0A2X1Q0S9-F1
#
_entry.id   AF-A0A2X1Q0S9-F1
#
_cell.length_a   1.000
_cell.length_b   1.000
_cell.length_c   1.000
_cell.angle_alpha   90.00
_cell.angle_beta   90.00
_cell.angle_gamma   90.00
#
_symmetry.space_group_name_H-M   'P 1'
#
loop_
_entity.id
_entity.type
_entity.pdbx_description
1 polymer ?
#
loop_
_entity_poly.entity_id
_entity_poly.type
_entity_poly.pdbx_seq_one_letter_code
_entity_poly.pdbx_strand_id
1 'polypeptide(L)'
;MKKTVFRLNFLTACISLGIVSQAWAGHTYFGIDYQYYRDFAENKGKFTVGAKNIEVYNKNGNLVGTSMTKAPMIDFPWCREMAWRHWWAISIL
;
A
#
# COMPACT_ATOMS: atom_id res chain seq x y z
N MET A 1 -40.73 -16.13 12.99
CA MET A 1 -39.73 -15.40 12.18
C MET A 1 -39.42 -16.21 10.94
N LYS A 2 -39.66 -15.69 9.72
CA LYS A 2 -39.32 -16.39 8.46
C LYS A 2 -37.80 -16.31 8.24
N LYS A 3 -37.13 -17.45 8.15
CA LYS A 3 -35.71 -17.52 7.73
C LYS A 3 -35.64 -17.24 6.24
N THR A 4 -35.07 -16.10 5.86
CA THR A 4 -34.69 -15.84 4.47
C THR A 4 -33.40 -16.61 4.19
N VAL A 5 -33.45 -17.48 3.19
CA VAL A 5 -32.28 -18.25 2.75
C VAL A 5 -31.63 -17.45 1.62
N PHE A 6 -30.39 -17.00 1.83
CA PHE A 6 -29.65 -16.27 0.80
C PHE A 6 -29.29 -17.24 -0.33
N ARG A 7 -29.88 -17.05 -1.52
CA ARG A 7 -29.57 -17.83 -2.72
C ARG A 7 -28.61 -17.03 -3.58
N LEU A 8 -27.33 -17.43 -3.56
CA LEU A 8 -26.30 -16.78 -4.36
C LEU A 8 -26.49 -17.15 -5.85
N ASN A 9 -27.07 -16.24 -6.62
CA ASN A 9 -27.19 -16.38 -8.07
C ASN A 9 -25.88 -15.94 -8.75
N PHE A 10 -25.40 -16.72 -9.73
CA PHE A 10 -24.11 -16.48 -10.41
C PHE A 10 -24.01 -15.08 -11.04
N LEU A 11 -25.10 -14.59 -11.64
CA LEU A 11 -25.16 -13.24 -12.21
C LEU A 11 -24.95 -12.14 -11.16
N THR A 12 -25.54 -12.30 -9.98
CA THR A 12 -25.39 -11.35 -8.85
C THR A 12 -23.95 -11.36 -8.33
N ALA A 13 -23.28 -12.51 -8.32
CA ALA A 13 -21.87 -12.61 -7.95
C ALA A 13 -20.95 -11.89 -8.95
N CYS A 14 -21.19 -12.02 -10.26
CA CYS A 14 -20.39 -11.33 -11.28
C CYS A 14 -20.54 -9.80 -11.22
N ILE A 15 -21.76 -9.30 -11.00
CA ILE A 15 -22.03 -7.86 -10.92
C ILE A 15 -21.38 -7.25 -9.67
N SER A 16 -21.45 -7.95 -8.52
CA SER A 16 -20.81 -7.49 -7.28
C SER A 16 -19.28 -7.47 -7.37
N LEU A 17 -18.67 -8.44 -8.06
CA LEU A 17 -17.23 -8.44 -8.33
C LEU A 17 -16.78 -7.34 -9.30
N GLY A 18 -17.64 -6.86 -10.20
CA GLY A 18 -17.32 -5.78 -11.13
C GLY A 18 -17.29 -4.38 -10.50
N ILE A 19 -17.93 -4.20 -9.34
CA ILE A 19 -18.02 -2.91 -8.63
C ILE A 19 -16.87 -2.74 -7.61
N VAL A 20 -16.05 -3.77 -7.38
CA VAL A 20 -14.90 -3.65 -6.47
C VAL A 20 -13.93 -2.58 -6.98
N SER A 21 -13.44 -1.73 -6.07
CA SER A 21 -12.50 -0.68 -6.43
C SER A 21 -11.23 -1.31 -7.00
N GLN A 22 -10.85 -0.87 -8.19
CA GLN A 22 -9.61 -1.31 -8.82
C GLN A 22 -8.44 -0.73 -8.02
N ALA A 23 -7.77 -1.57 -7.23
CA ALA A 23 -6.51 -1.19 -6.60
C ALA A 23 -5.42 -1.20 -7.66
N TRP A 24 -4.85 -0.03 -7.95
CA TRP A 24 -3.68 0.08 -8.82
C TRP A 24 -2.41 -0.18 -8.00
N ALA A 25 -1.64 -1.19 -8.36
CA ALA A 25 -0.33 -1.45 -7.77
C ALA A 25 0.72 -0.55 -8.43
N GLY A 26 1.59 0.07 -7.62
CA GLY A 26 2.74 0.81 -8.14
C GLY A 26 3.79 -0.12 -8.76
N HIS A 27 4.50 0.34 -9.79
CA HIS A 27 5.61 -0.39 -10.39
C HIS A 27 6.94 -0.03 -9.71
N THR A 28 7.64 -1.02 -9.18
CA THR A 28 8.93 -0.85 -8.49
C THR A 28 10.08 -1.43 -9.30
N TYR A 29 11.29 -0.91 -9.11
CA TYR A 29 12.48 -1.44 -9.78
C TYR A 29 12.98 -2.72 -9.11
N PHE A 30 13.07 -3.82 -9.87
CA PHE A 30 13.41 -5.14 -9.34
C PHE A 30 14.83 -5.27 -8.77
N GLY A 31 15.76 -4.39 -9.17
CA GLY A 31 17.15 -4.42 -8.69
C GLY A 31 17.33 -3.94 -7.24
N ILE A 32 16.31 -3.33 -6.64
CA ILE A 32 16.26 -2.96 -5.23
C ILE A 32 15.34 -3.95 -4.50
N ASP A 33 15.63 -4.22 -3.22
CA ASP A 33 14.76 -5.06 -2.40
C ASP A 33 13.34 -4.45 -2.32
N TYR A 34 12.31 -5.27 -2.48
CA TYR A 34 10.94 -4.79 -2.38
C TYR A 34 10.62 -4.24 -0.97
N GLN A 35 11.29 -4.75 0.05
CA GLN A 35 11.14 -4.29 1.43
C GLN A 35 11.52 -2.82 1.59
N TYR A 36 12.46 -2.30 0.79
CA TYR A 36 12.83 -0.89 0.80
C TYR A 36 11.63 0.02 0.47
N TYR A 37 10.80 -0.38 -0.50
CA TYR A 37 9.61 0.38 -0.90
C TYR A 37 8.49 0.29 0.15
N ARG A 38 8.39 -0.86 0.84
CA ARG A 38 7.43 -1.04 1.94
C ARG A 38 7.79 -0.20 3.15
N ASP A 39 9.06 -0.25 3.57
CA ASP A 39 9.55 0.53 4.71
C ASP A 39 9.45 2.03 4.43
N PHE A 40 9.67 2.44 3.19
CA PHE A 40 9.44 3.81 2.75
C PHE A 40 7.98 4.25 2.92
N ALA A 41 7.03 3.45 2.44
CA ALA A 41 5.60 3.76 2.52
C ALA A 41 5.06 3.73 3.96
N GLU A 42 5.63 2.88 4.81
CA GLU A 42 5.21 2.72 6.20
C GLU A 42 5.98 3.63 7.19
N ASN A 43 6.93 4.44 6.70
CA ASN A 43 7.86 5.24 7.51
C ASN A 43 8.66 4.41 8.54
N LYS A 44 9.14 3.24 8.12
CA LYS A 44 9.88 2.29 8.96
C LYS A 44 11.36 2.22 8.58
N GLY A 45 12.13 1.53 9.43
CA GLY A 45 13.55 1.27 9.19
C GLY A 45 14.35 2.57 9.08
N LYS A 46 15.03 2.77 7.95
CA LYS A 46 15.81 3.98 7.68
C LYS A 46 14.96 5.20 7.27
N PHE A 47 13.68 4.99 6.98
CA PHE A 47 12.73 6.00 6.48
C PHE A 47 11.84 6.59 7.58
N THR A 48 12.42 6.82 8.76
CA THR A 48 11.73 7.53 9.84
C THR A 48 11.44 8.97 9.43
N VAL A 49 10.34 9.53 9.93
CA VAL A 49 9.95 10.92 9.70
C VAL A 49 11.12 11.85 10.03
N GLY A 50 11.44 12.78 9.14
CA GLY A 50 12.55 13.71 9.32
C GLY A 50 13.92 13.21 8.83
N ALA A 51 14.07 11.94 8.46
CA ALA A 51 15.33 11.40 7.96
C ALA A 51 15.77 12.07 6.65
N LYS A 52 17.09 12.29 6.50
CA LYS A 52 17.74 12.90 5.32
C LYS A 52 18.93 12.06 4.90
N ASN A 53 19.31 12.19 3.63
CA ASN A 53 20.50 11.54 3.06
C ASN A 53 20.51 10.01 3.26
N ILE A 54 19.42 9.34 2.92
CA ILE A 54 19.27 7.89 3.11
C ILE A 54 19.87 7.16 1.92
N GLU A 55 20.93 6.40 2.15
CA GLU A 55 21.57 5.60 1.12
C GLU A 55 20.72 4.36 0.76
N VAL A 56 20.49 4.18 -0.54
CA VAL A 56 19.76 3.05 -1.12
C VAL A 56 20.74 2.16 -1.86
N TYR A 57 20.76 0.90 -1.45
CA TYR A 57 21.63 -0.14 -2.02
C TYR A 57 20.80 -1.09 -2.87
N ASN A 58 21.40 -1.62 -3.94
CA ASN A 58 20.78 -2.69 -4.72
C ASN A 58 20.97 -4.04 -4.01
N LYS A 59 20.36 -5.08 -4.57
CA LYS A 59 20.49 -6.47 -4.07
C LYS A 59 21.93 -7.01 -4.09
N ASN A 60 22.81 -6.41 -4.88
CA ASN A 60 24.22 -6.79 -5.01
C ASN A 60 25.13 -5.99 -4.05
N GLY A 61 24.56 -5.10 -3.22
CA GLY A 61 25.31 -4.25 -2.29
C GLY A 61 25.92 -2.99 -2.90
N ASN A 62 25.63 -2.67 -4.17
CA ASN A 62 26.11 -1.44 -4.80
C ASN A 62 25.18 -0.27 -4.45
N LEU A 63 25.76 0.91 -4.22
CA LEU A 63 25.01 2.14 -3.99
C LEU A 63 24.27 2.54 -5.28
N VAL A 64 22.94 2.59 -5.21
CA VAL A 64 22.09 3.06 -6.31
C VAL A 64 21.96 4.58 -6.26
N GLY A 65 21.90 5.13 -5.05
CA GLY A 65 21.89 6.58 -4.82
C GLY A 65 21.46 6.95 -3.42
N THR A 66 21.50 8.25 -3.15
CA THR A 66 21.09 8.83 -1.87
C THR A 66 19.71 9.48 -2.01
N SER A 67 18.75 8.95 -1.29
CA SER A 67 17.38 9.47 -1.20
C SER A 67 17.30 10.62 -0.18
N MET A 68 16.31 11.51 -0.34
CA MET A 68 16.01 12.60 0.61
C MET A 68 17.20 13.56 0.86
N THR A 69 17.85 14.00 -0.23
CA THR A 69 18.98 14.97 -0.18
C THR A 69 18.52 16.42 0.00
N LYS A 70 17.37 16.78 -0.58
CA LYS A 70 16.83 18.16 -0.57
C LYS A 70 15.74 18.40 0.47
N ALA A 71 15.06 17.34 0.90
CA ALA A 71 13.93 17.42 1.82
C ALA A 71 13.97 16.27 2.83
N PRO A 72 13.52 16.48 4.07
CA PRO A 72 13.35 15.40 5.03
C PRO A 72 12.23 14.44 4.60
N MET A 73 12.32 13.20 5.06
CA MET A 73 11.27 12.20 4.90
C MET A 73 9.93 12.72 5.45
N ILE A 74 8.92 12.75 4.58
CA ILE A 74 7.55 13.13 4.92
C ILE A 74 6.89 12.05 5.78
N ASP A 75 6.01 12.46 6.69
CA ASP A 75 5.16 11.53 7.42
C ASP A 75 3.95 11.13 6.55
N PHE A 76 3.67 9.84 6.41
CA PHE A 76 2.55 9.30 5.62
C PHE A 76 1.34 8.82 6.44
N PRO A 77 0.87 9.52 7.50
CA PRO A 77 -0.24 9.01 8.32
C PRO A 77 -1.55 8.94 7.52
N TRP A 78 -1.78 9.87 6.59
CA TRP A 78 -2.97 9.90 5.74
C TRP A 78 -3.07 8.72 4.76
N CYS A 79 -1.93 8.20 4.30
CA CYS A 79 -1.91 7.06 3.38
C CYS A 79 -2.26 5.76 4.11
N ARG A 80 -1.81 5.61 5.37
CA ARG A 80 -2.21 4.52 6.26
C ARG A 80 -3.72 4.55 6.51
N GLU A 81 -4.28 5.73 6.74
CA GLU A 81 -5.71 5.92 7.00
C GLU A 81 -6.60 5.50 5.81
N MET A 82 -6.18 5.75 4.56
CA MET A 82 -6.93 5.33 3.36
C MET A 82 -7.05 3.80 3.24
N ALA A 83 -6.03 3.04 3.65
CA ALA A 83 -6.09 1.59 3.65
C ALA A 83 -7.12 1.05 4.66
N TRP A 84 -7.25 1.68 5.84
CA TRP A 84 -8.24 1.31 6.85
C TRP A 84 -9.66 1.77 6.50
N ARG A 85 -9.81 2.97 5.93
CA ARG A 85 -11.13 3.51 5.54
C ARG A 85 -11.81 2.71 4.44
N HIS A 86 -11.04 2.12 3.52
CA HIS A 86 -11.60 1.24 2.49
C HIS A 86 -12.18 -0.05 3.10
N TRP A 87 -11.55 -0.62 4.14
CA TRP A 87 -12.05 -1.82 4.82
C TRP A 87 -13.23 -1.54 5.76
N TRP A 88 -13.23 -0.38 6.44
CA TRP A 88 -14.36 0.05 7.27
C TRP A 88 -15.62 0.33 6.44
N ALA A 89 -15.50 0.97 5.28
CA ALA A 89 -16.64 1.26 4.40
C ALA A 89 -17.27 -0.01 3.81
N ILE A 90 -16.49 -1.05 3.56
CA ILE A 90 -16.96 -2.36 3.06
C ILE A 90 -17.63 -3.19 4.17
N SER A 91 -17.33 -2.91 5.44
CA SER A 91 -17.89 -3.66 6.58
C SER A 91 -19.24 -3.11 7.09
N ILE A 92 -19.71 -1.98 6.55
CA ILE A 92 -20.95 -1.28 6.97
C ILE A 92 -22.07 -1.40 5.90
N LEU A 93 -21.78 -1.96 4.73
CA LEU A 93 -22.77 -2.30 3.69
C LEU A 93 -23.02 -3.81 3.68
#